data_AF-A0A358DB29-F1
#
_entry.id   AF-A0A358DB29-F1
#
_cell.length_a   1.000
_cell.length_b   1.000
_cell.length_c   1.000
_cell.angle_alpha   90.00
_cell.angle_beta   90.00
_cell.angle_gamma   90.00
#
_symmetry.space_group_name_H-M   'P 1'
#
loop_
_entity.id
_entity.type
_entity.pdbx_description
1 polymer ?
#
loop_
_entity_poly.entity_id
_entity_poly.type
_entity_poly.pdbx_seq_one_letter_code
_entity_poly.pdbx_strand_id
1 'polypeptide(L)'
;DPLEPNDTKALLEQLSIIRSIESDTKLNDTLKEMTDRTDFMGAAGLIGQYVTSDDNPLSPAKVTSVVQGDEGVSVTLDDGSFVPIGSITGVFAETTPADESENDG
;
A
#
# COMPACT_ATOMS: atom_id res chain seq x y z
N ASP A 1 42.09 31.30 25.01
CA ASP A 1 41.71 29.92 25.35
C ASP A 1 40.24 29.76 24.97
N PRO A 2 39.91 29.10 23.85
CA PRO A 2 38.58 29.10 23.27
C PRO A 2 37.84 27.77 23.49
N LEU A 3 37.89 27.23 24.71
CA LEU A 3 37.05 26.10 25.11
C LEU A 3 36.05 26.57 26.16
N GLU A 4 35.15 27.46 25.75
CA GLU A 4 34.03 27.84 26.59
C GLU A 4 32.99 26.71 26.63
N PRO A 5 32.46 26.38 27.82
CA PRO A 5 31.40 25.38 27.99
C PRO A 5 30.12 25.69 27.19
N ASN A 6 29.99 26.88 26.60
CA ASN A 6 28.92 27.25 25.69
C ASN A 6 28.93 26.45 24.38
N ASP A 7 30.10 26.18 23.80
CA ASP A 7 30.20 25.48 22.52
C ASP A 7 29.86 23.99 22.68
N THR A 8 30.28 23.39 23.80
CA THR A 8 29.89 22.01 24.16
C THR A 8 28.39 21.89 24.40
N LYS A 9 27.74 22.89 25.01
CA LYS A 9 26.27 22.90 25.17
C LYS A 9 25.55 23.02 23.83
N ALA A 10 26.00 23.91 22.95
CA ALA A 10 25.44 24.07 21.60
C ALA A 10 25.58 22.80 20.76
N LEU A 11 26.70 22.09 20.86
CA LEU A 11 26.92 20.80 20.20
C LEU A 11 26.04 19.69 20.77
N LEU A 12 25.84 19.64 22.08
CA LEU A 12 24.95 18.68 22.73
C LEU A 12 23.48 18.90 22.36
N GLU A 13 23.04 20.16 22.27
CA GLU A 13 21.71 20.53 21.78
C GLU A 13 21.53 20.09 20.32
N GLN A 14 22.49 20.38 19.44
CA GLN A 14 22.47 19.90 18.05
C GLN A 14 22.42 18.36 17.95
N LEU A 15 23.16 17.63 18.80
CA LEU A 15 23.12 16.17 18.85
C LEU A 15 21.77 15.63 19.33
N SER A 16 21.07 16.34 20.21
CA SER A 16 19.70 15.98 20.61
C SER A 16 18.70 16.19 19.48
N ILE A 17 18.84 17.27 18.71
CA ILE A 17 18.03 17.56 17.53
C ILE A 17 18.24 16.48 16.45
N ILE A 18 19.49 16.12 16.14
CA ILE A 18 19.79 15.09 15.14
C ILE A 18 19.16 13.75 15.54
N ARG A 19 19.29 13.34 16.82
CA ARG A 19 18.67 12.10 17.30
C ARG A 19 17.15 12.13 17.24
N SER A 20 16.53 13.28 17.48
CA SER A 20 15.08 13.45 17.29
C SER A 20 14.70 13.24 15.82
N ILE A 21 15.41 13.90 14.90
CA ILE A 21 15.16 13.78 13.45
C ILE A 21 15.33 12.32 13.00
N GLU A 22 16.41 11.65 13.41
CA GLU A 22 16.63 10.24 13.09
C GLU A 22 15.52 9.34 13.62
N SER A 23 15.00 9.62 14.83
CA SER A 23 13.88 8.89 15.40
C SER A 23 12.59 9.12 14.60
N ASP A 24 12.33 10.35 14.19
CA ASP A 24 11.16 10.72 13.40
C ASP A 24 11.20 10.07 12.01
N THR A 25 12.38 10.08 11.35
CA THR A 25 12.59 9.39 10.07
C THR A 25 12.34 7.89 10.21
N LYS A 26 12.94 7.22 11.21
CA LYS A 26 12.74 5.78 11.44
C LYS A 26 11.29 5.42 11.73
N LEU A 27 10.58 6.28 12.46
CA LEU A 27 9.16 6.09 12.72
C LEU A 27 8.35 6.18 11.44
N ASN A 28 8.60 7.20 10.61
CA ASN A 28 7.94 7.35 9.31
C ASN A 28 8.18 6.15 8.39
N ASP A 29 9.42 5.65 8.33
CA ASP A 29 9.77 4.46 7.55
C ASP A 29 9.01 3.23 8.06
N THR A 30 8.96 3.03 9.38
CA THR A 30 8.21 1.93 10.00
C THR A 30 6.71 2.01 9.69
N LEU A 31 6.13 3.21 9.75
CA LEU A 31 4.72 3.43 9.42
C LEU A 31 4.43 3.16 7.94
N LYS A 32 5.34 3.57 7.05
CA LYS A 32 5.26 3.26 5.62
C LYS A 32 5.29 1.75 5.37
N GLU A 33 6.26 1.04 5.95
CA GLU A 33 6.35 -0.43 5.83
C GLU A 33 5.10 -1.15 6.36
N MET A 34 4.53 -0.68 7.47
CA MET A 34 3.28 -1.23 8.00
C MET A 34 2.10 -1.00 7.07
N THR A 35 2.03 0.18 6.45
CA THR A 35 0.97 0.52 5.48
C THR A 35 1.11 -0.35 4.23
N ASP A 36 2.32 -0.40 3.65
CA ASP A 36 2.61 -1.22 2.46
C ASP A 36 2.28 -2.70 2.71
N ARG A 37 2.58 -3.22 3.91
CA ARG A 37 2.22 -4.60 4.28
C ARG A 37 0.71 -4.81 4.41
N THR A 38 0.00 -3.84 4.98
CA THR A 38 -1.46 -3.88 5.11
C THR A 38 -2.13 -3.86 3.74
N ASP A 39 -1.66 -2.96 2.87
CA ASP A 39 -2.10 -2.83 1.49
C ASP A 39 -1.83 -4.11 0.69
N PHE A 40 -0.65 -4.70 0.85
CA PHE A 40 -0.30 -5.97 0.19
C PHE A 40 -1.23 -7.10 0.62
N MET A 41 -1.52 -7.21 1.92
CA MET A 41 -2.45 -8.21 2.44
C MET A 41 -3.87 -7.99 1.93
N GLY A 42 -4.34 -6.73 1.87
CA GLY A 42 -5.64 -6.37 1.31
C GLY A 42 -5.73 -6.73 -0.19
N ALA A 43 -4.72 -6.33 -0.96
CA ALA A 43 -4.60 -6.63 -2.38
C ALA A 43 -4.57 -8.14 -2.66
N ALA A 44 -3.86 -8.92 -1.84
CA ALA A 44 -3.77 -10.38 -2.00
C ALA A 44 -5.14 -11.06 -1.89
N GLY A 45 -6.05 -10.51 -1.08
CA GLY A 45 -7.43 -10.96 -0.99
C GLY A 45 -8.28 -10.65 -2.22
N LEU A 46 -7.84 -9.73 -3.09
CA LEU A 46 -8.54 -9.37 -4.33
C LEU A 46 -8.23 -10.32 -5.48
N ILE A 47 -7.20 -11.16 -5.39
CA ILE A 47 -6.85 -12.10 -6.46
C ILE A 47 -8.06 -12.99 -6.77
N GLY A 48 -8.43 -13.05 -8.06
CA GLY A 48 -9.60 -13.76 -8.54
C GLY A 48 -10.90 -12.94 -8.55
N GLN A 49 -10.96 -11.84 -7.79
CA GLN A 49 -12.10 -10.92 -7.79
C GLN A 49 -12.08 -10.00 -9.00
N TYR A 50 -13.22 -9.43 -9.33
CA TYR A 50 -13.33 -8.36 -10.32
C TYR A 50 -13.31 -7.02 -9.60
N VAL A 51 -12.57 -6.05 -10.15
CA VAL A 51 -12.43 -4.71 -9.56
C VAL A 51 -12.67 -3.63 -10.59
N THR A 52 -13.14 -2.47 -10.13
CA THR A 52 -13.17 -1.23 -10.92
C THR A 52 -12.17 -0.24 -10.35
N SER A 53 -11.69 0.68 -11.19
CA SER A 53 -10.78 1.75 -10.78
C SER A 53 -11.35 3.13 -11.11
N ASP A 54 -10.70 4.19 -10.64
CA ASP A 54 -11.05 5.57 -11.00
C ASP A 54 -11.00 5.81 -12.52
N ASP A 55 -10.06 5.18 -13.22
CA ASP A 55 -9.90 5.31 -14.68
C ASP A 55 -10.96 4.51 -15.46
N ASN A 56 -11.42 3.38 -14.89
CA ASN A 56 -12.37 2.47 -15.52
C ASN A 56 -13.52 2.09 -14.56
N PRO A 57 -14.35 3.05 -14.13
CA PRO A 57 -15.35 2.84 -13.08
C PRO A 57 -16.51 1.94 -13.50
N LEU A 58 -16.71 1.73 -14.81
CA LEU A 58 -17.82 0.96 -15.38
C LEU A 58 -17.39 -0.39 -15.98
N SER A 59 -16.10 -0.70 -15.93
CA SER A 59 -15.53 -1.89 -16.59
C SER A 59 -14.78 -2.72 -15.56
N PRO A 60 -15.47 -3.64 -14.85
CA PRO A 60 -14.80 -4.55 -13.93
C PRO A 60 -13.82 -5.47 -14.67
N ALA A 61 -12.61 -5.61 -14.13
CA ALA A 61 -11.57 -6.48 -14.66
C ALA A 61 -11.05 -7.42 -13.57
N LYS A 62 -10.63 -8.64 -13.95
CA LYS A 62 -10.25 -9.67 -12.97
C LYS A 62 -8.83 -9.42 -12.46
N VAL A 63 -8.63 -9.42 -11.16
CA VAL A 63 -7.29 -9.35 -10.56
C VAL A 63 -6.59 -10.69 -10.72
N THR A 64 -5.40 -10.68 -11.33
CA THR A 64 -4.59 -11.87 -11.61
C THR A 64 -3.39 -12.00 -10.67
N SER A 65 -2.79 -10.88 -10.26
CA SER A 65 -1.66 -10.86 -9.31
C SER A 65 -1.57 -9.56 -8.54
N VAL A 66 -0.72 -9.57 -7.50
CA VAL A 66 -0.37 -8.39 -6.69
C VAL A 66 1.13 -8.17 -6.79
N VAL A 67 1.53 -6.91 -6.92
CA VAL A 67 2.93 -6.50 -7.00
C VAL A 67 3.17 -5.38 -6.00
N GLN A 68 4.26 -5.50 -5.24
CA GLN A 68 4.80 -4.41 -4.43
C GLN A 68 5.97 -3.80 -5.19
N GLY A 69 5.88 -2.51 -5.52
CA GLY A 69 6.94 -1.74 -6.15
C GLY A 69 7.30 -0.50 -5.34
N ASP A 70 8.19 0.33 -5.89
CA ASP A 70 8.67 1.54 -5.19
C ASP A 70 7.55 2.57 -4.94
N GLU A 71 6.52 2.58 -5.80
CA GLU A 71 5.35 3.46 -5.70
C GLU A 71 4.24 2.92 -4.79
N GLY A 72 4.43 1.72 -4.22
CA GLY A 72 3.47 1.06 -3.34
C GLY A 72 2.92 -0.25 -3.91
N VAL A 73 1.72 -0.62 -3.48
CA VAL A 73 1.07 -1.88 -3.85
C VAL A 73 0.10 -1.65 -5.01
N SER A 74 0.23 -2.49 -6.04
CA SER A 74 -0.64 -2.50 -7.21
C SER A 74 -1.17 -3.91 -7.48
N VAL A 75 -2.34 -3.98 -8.11
CA VAL A 75 -2.90 -5.21 -8.68
C VAL A 75 -2.65 -5.26 -10.18
N THR A 76 -2.42 -6.45 -10.71
CA THR A 76 -2.40 -6.71 -12.15
C THR A 76 -3.77 -7.26 -12.55
N LEU A 77 -4.36 -6.70 -13.59
CA LEU A 77 -5.64 -7.17 -14.13
C LEU A 77 -5.43 -8.19 -15.26
N ASP A 78 -6.49 -8.85 -15.69
CA ASP A 78 -6.48 -9.85 -16.77
C ASP A 78 -6.22 -9.26 -18.16
N ASP A 79 -6.49 -7.96 -18.33
CA ASP A 79 -6.10 -7.18 -19.51
C ASP A 79 -4.61 -6.75 -19.52
N GLY A 80 -3.87 -7.09 -18.45
CA GLY A 80 -2.45 -6.76 -18.28
C GLY A 80 -2.19 -5.36 -17.72
N SER A 81 -3.22 -4.59 -17.38
CA SER A 81 -3.06 -3.30 -16.72
C SER A 81 -2.61 -3.45 -15.27
N PHE A 82 -1.94 -2.41 -14.76
CA PHE A 82 -1.54 -2.29 -13.37
C PHE A 82 -2.34 -1.16 -12.73
N VAL A 83 -3.02 -1.46 -11.62
CA VAL A 83 -3.85 -0.49 -10.91
C VAL A 83 -3.36 -0.38 -9.46
N PRO A 84 -2.96 0.82 -9.00
CA PRO A 84 -2.63 1.04 -7.60
C PRO A 84 -3.82 0.69 -6.71
N ILE A 85 -3.59 0.05 -5.57
CA ILE A 85 -4.71 -0.35 -4.68
C ILE A 85 -5.55 0.85 -4.21
N GLY A 86 -4.91 2.02 -4.04
CA GLY A 86 -5.61 3.26 -3.68
C GLY A 86 -6.56 3.80 -4.75
N SER A 87 -6.47 3.31 -5.99
CA SER A 87 -7.34 3.71 -7.11
C SER A 87 -8.51 2.73 -7.33
N ILE A 88 -8.62 1.68 -6.53
CA ILE A 88 -9.71 0.71 -6.62
C ILE A 88 -10.98 1.29 -6.00
N THR A 89 -12.06 1.32 -6.78
CA THR A 89 -13.34 1.94 -6.42
C THR A 89 -14.45 0.93 -6.13
N GLY A 90 -14.27 -0.33 -6.55
CA GLY A 90 -15.26 -1.38 -6.38
C GLY A 90 -14.64 -2.77 -6.43
N VAL A 91 -15.23 -3.71 -5.69
CA VAL A 91 -14.84 -5.12 -5.64
C VAL A 91 -16.10 -5.96 -5.82
N PHE A 92 -16.05 -6.91 -6.75
CA PHE A 92 -17.16 -7.77 -7.14
C PHE A 92 -16.73 -9.23 -6.99
N ALA A 93 -17.61 -10.03 -6.39
CA ALA A 93 -17.37 -11.46 -6.25
C ALA A 93 -17.24 -12.13 -7.62
N GLU A 94 -16.33 -13.09 -7.78
CA GLU A 94 -16.37 -14.00 -8.91
C GLU A 94 -17.72 -14.73 -8.89
N THR A 95 -18.60 -14.41 -9.85
CA THR A 95 -19.83 -15.18 -10.05
C THR A 95 -19.42 -16.56 -10.54
N THR A 96 -19.31 -17.51 -9.61
CA THR A 96 -19.11 -18.92 -9.96
C THR A 96 -20.37 -19.38 -10.68
N PRO A 97 -20.31 -19.99 -11.88
CA PRO A 97 -21.48 -20.48 -12.62
C PRO A 97 -22.26 -21.65 -11.96
N ALA A 98 -22.23 -21.80 -10.63
CA ALA A 98 -22.74 -22.97 -9.93
C ALA A 98 -24.20 -22.88 -9.43
N ASP A 99 -24.93 -21.81 -9.74
CA ASP A 99 -26.32 -21.61 -9.26
C ASP A 99 -27.40 -21.78 -10.36
N GLU A 100 -27.03 -22.28 -11.55
CA GLU A 100 -27.99 -22.51 -12.65
C GLU A 100 -28.42 -23.99 -12.81
N SER A 101 -27.93 -24.91 -11.98
CA SER A 101 -28.22 -26.36 -12.13
C SER A 101 -29.24 -26.95 -11.14
N GLU A 102 -29.91 -26.17 -10.28
CA GLU A 102 -30.88 -26.69 -9.30
C GLU A 102 -32.31 -26.17 -9.47
N ASN A 103 -32.73 -25.80 -10.69
CA ASN A 103 -34.15 -25.54 -10.97
C ASN A 103 -34.63 -26.21 -12.27
N ASP A 104 -34.44 -27.53 -12.37
CA ASP A 104 -35.25 -28.39 -13.23
C ASP A 104 -35.60 -29.68 -12.46
N GLY A 105 -36.75 -29.67 -11.80
CA GLY A 105 -37.31 -30.76 -11.00
C GLY A 105 -38.73 -30.49 -10.56
#